data_AF-M1ZA69-F1
#
_entry.id   AF-M1ZA69-F1
#
_cell.length_a   1.000
_cell.length_b   1.000
_cell.length_c   1.000
_cell.angle_alpha   90.00
_cell.angle_beta   90.00
_cell.angle_gamma   90.00
#
_symmetry.space_group_name_H-M   'P 1'
#
loop_
_entity.id
_entity.type
_entity.pdbx_description
1 polymer ?
#
loop_
_entity_poly.entity_id
_entity_poly.type
_entity_poly.pdbx_seq_one_letter_code
_entity_poly.pdbx_strand_id
1 'polypeptide(L)'
;MIKKNKTSNKKELSPEEREELLRTLKTRFEKKMNYHKDLEWTKVQAKLEANIGKLWSLNEMEKTGGEPDVVGYDKITDEYIFL
;
A
#
# COMPACT_ATOMS: atom_id res chain seq x y z
N MET A 1 1.86 7.21 31.39
CA MET A 1 0.66 7.08 30.54
C MET A 1 0.59 8.29 29.62
N ILE A 2 1.11 8.22 28.39
CA ILE A 2 1.04 9.32 27.43
C ILE A 2 -0.08 9.01 26.44
N LYS A 3 -1.23 9.66 26.60
CA LYS A 3 -2.31 9.68 25.61
C LYS A 3 -1.79 10.42 24.38
N LYS A 4 -1.43 9.71 23.32
CA LYS A 4 -1.27 10.32 22.00
C LYS A 4 -2.66 10.60 21.44
N ASN A 5 -3.10 11.85 21.51
CA ASN A 5 -4.16 12.36 20.67
C ASN A 5 -3.73 12.18 19.20
N LYS A 6 -4.50 11.46 18.39
CA LYS A 6 -4.42 11.58 16.93
C LYS A 6 -5.82 11.80 16.39
N THR A 7 -5.97 13.02 15.90
CA THR A 7 -7.16 13.68 15.39
C THR A 7 -7.96 12.84 14.39
N SER A 8 -9.27 12.91 14.58
CA SER A 8 -10.35 12.46 13.71
C SER A 8 -10.28 13.05 12.30
N ASN A 9 -9.82 12.25 11.35
CA ASN A 9 -10.18 12.29 9.94
C ASN A 9 -10.03 10.85 9.46
N LYS A 10 -11.13 10.07 9.44
CA LYS A 10 -11.08 8.67 9.01
C LYS A 10 -10.90 8.61 7.49
N LYS A 11 -9.65 8.78 7.06
CA LYS A 11 -9.13 8.45 5.75
C LYS A 11 -8.99 6.91 5.68
N GLU A 12 -10.14 6.25 5.63
CA GLU A 12 -10.27 4.79 5.65
C GLU A 12 -11.13 4.39 4.45
N LEU A 13 -10.67 3.38 3.72
CA LEU A 13 -11.38 2.84 2.56
C LEU A 13 -12.47 1.90 3.01
N SER A 14 -13.55 1.79 2.21
CA SER A 14 -14.48 0.67 2.40
C SER A 14 -13.77 -0.67 2.18
N PRO A 15 -14.31 -1.78 2.71
CA PRO A 15 -13.76 -3.12 2.43
C PRO A 15 -13.66 -3.41 0.92
N GLU A 16 -14.64 -2.96 0.15
CA GLU A 16 -14.70 -3.12 -1.31
C GLU A 16 -13.65 -2.26 -2.01
N GLU A 17 -13.52 -0.97 -1.66
CA GLU A 17 -12.47 -0.10 -2.20
C GLU A 17 -11.07 -0.64 -1.88
N ARG A 18 -10.88 -1.16 -0.67
CA ARG A 18 -9.61 -1.78 -0.26
C ARG A 18 -9.30 -3.02 -1.09
N GLU A 19 -10.29 -3.88 -1.29
CA GLU A 19 -10.11 -5.12 -2.06
C GLU A 19 -9.80 -4.81 -3.53
N GLU A 20 -10.51 -3.85 -4.12
CA GLU A 20 -10.27 -3.38 -5.49
C GLU A 20 -8.85 -2.84 -5.65
N LEU A 21 -8.43 -1.94 -4.76
CA LEU A 21 -7.07 -1.39 -4.78
C LEU A 21 -6.01 -2.50 -4.67
N LEU A 22 -6.17 -3.42 -3.72
CA LEU A 22 -5.23 -4.52 -3.52
C LEU A 22 -5.15 -5.45 -4.74
N ARG A 23 -6.29 -5.73 -5.39
CA ARG A 23 -6.31 -6.52 -6.64
C ARG A 23 -5.58 -5.80 -7.78
N THR A 24 -5.77 -4.49 -7.91
CA THR A 24 -5.09 -3.66 -8.91
C THR A 24 -3.58 -3.64 -8.69
N LEU A 25 -3.14 -3.34 -7.46
CA LEU A 25 -1.73 -3.33 -7.09
C LEU A 25 -1.07 -4.71 -7.27
N LYS A 26 -1.77 -5.79 -6.89
CA LYS A 26 -1.30 -7.17 -7.09
C LYS A 26 -1.03 -7.46 -8.56
N THR A 27 -1.99 -7.12 -9.41
CA THR A 27 -1.90 -7.35 -10.86
C THR A 27 -0.70 -6.63 -11.47
N ARG A 28 -0.42 -5.39 -11.03
CA ARG A 28 0.77 -4.64 -11.48
C ARG A 28 2.06 -5.25 -11.00
N PHE A 29 2.13 -5.59 -9.71
CA PHE A 29 3.28 -6.25 -9.09
C PHE A 29 3.66 -7.54 -9.82
N GLU A 30 2.68 -8.42 -10.07
CA GLU A 30 2.89 -9.69 -10.76
C GLU A 30 3.33 -9.50 -12.22
N LYS A 31 2.80 -8.49 -12.92
CA LYS A 31 3.21 -8.14 -14.29
C LYS A 31 4.67 -7.69 -14.36
N LYS A 32 5.21 -7.10 -13.29
CA LYS A 32 6.60 -6.64 -13.18
C LYS A 32 7.50 -7.54 -12.33
N MET A 33 7.07 -8.77 -12.03
CA MET A 33 7.78 -9.68 -11.12
C MET A 33 9.24 -9.95 -11.49
N ASN A 34 9.61 -9.84 -12.78
CA ASN A 34 11.01 -9.93 -13.23
C ASN A 34 11.96 -8.90 -12.59
N TYR A 35 11.43 -7.76 -12.15
CA TYR A 35 12.17 -6.67 -11.49
C TYR A 35 12.17 -6.79 -9.97
N HIS A 36 11.37 -7.70 -9.40
CA HIS A 36 11.10 -7.82 -7.97
C HIS A 36 11.54 -9.17 -7.41
N LYS A 37 12.72 -9.66 -7.82
CA LYS A 37 13.19 -11.03 -7.48
C LYS A 37 13.23 -11.35 -5.99
N ASP A 38 13.29 -10.32 -5.13
CA ASP A 38 13.39 -10.48 -3.68
C ASP A 38 12.14 -9.99 -2.92
N LEU A 39 11.06 -9.63 -3.63
CA LEU A 39 9.81 -9.16 -3.02
C LEU A 39 8.71 -10.21 -3.19
N GLU A 40 7.98 -10.46 -2.11
CA GLU A 40 6.80 -11.33 -2.11
C GLU A 40 5.55 -10.48 -1.92
N TRP A 41 4.58 -10.64 -2.83
CA TRP A 41 3.30 -9.91 -2.76
C TRP A 41 2.60 -10.09 -1.40
N THR A 42 2.63 -11.30 -0.83
CA THR A 42 2.01 -11.60 0.47
C THR A 42 2.56 -10.72 1.60
N LYS A 43 3.87 -10.43 1.59
CA LYS A 43 4.52 -9.53 2.56
C LYS A 43 4.14 -8.06 2.31
N VAL A 44 4.05 -7.65 1.05
CA VAL A 44 3.55 -6.32 0.66
C VAL A 44 2.13 -6.11 1.15
N GLN A 45 1.24 -7.05 0.84
CA GLN A 45 -0.17 -7.00 1.20
C GLN A 45 -0.36 -6.89 2.72
N ALA A 46 0.32 -7.74 3.49
CA ALA A 46 0.24 -7.70 4.96
C ALA A 46 0.66 -6.33 5.54
N LYS A 47 1.69 -5.70 4.97
CA LYS A 47 2.12 -4.35 5.37
C LYS A 47 1.12 -3.26 4.99
N LEU A 48 0.51 -3.36 3.80
CA LEU A 48 -0.52 -2.42 3.36
C LEU A 48 -1.78 -2.53 4.23
N GLU A 49 -2.26 -3.74 4.49
CA GLU A 49 -3.43 -3.99 5.33
C GLU A 49 -3.23 -3.53 6.77
N ALA A 50 -1.99 -3.59 7.28
CA ALA A 50 -1.63 -3.04 8.58
C ALA A 50 -1.50 -1.50 8.60
N ASN A 51 -1.47 -0.83 7.44
CA ASN A 51 -1.29 0.62 7.32
C ASN A 51 -2.43 1.27 6.52
N ILE A 52 -3.53 1.53 7.23
CA ILE A 52 -4.75 2.18 6.68
C ILE A 52 -4.43 3.51 5.99
N GLY A 53 -3.51 4.31 6.54
CA GLY A 53 -3.14 5.60 5.97
C GLY A 53 -2.46 5.48 4.61
N LYS A 54 -1.59 4.47 4.45
CA LYS A 54 -0.90 4.21 3.18
C LYS A 54 -1.86 3.68 2.12
N LEU A 55 -2.78 2.80 2.49
CA LEU A 55 -3.85 2.35 1.59
C LEU A 55 -4.68 3.53 1.07
N TRP A 56 -5.08 4.45 1.96
CA TRP A 56 -5.82 5.64 1.55
C TRP A 56 -5.01 6.49 0.56
N SER A 57 -3.72 6.75 0.83
CA SER A 57 -2.87 7.52 -0.08
C SER A 57 -2.72 6.86 -1.45
N LEU A 58 -2.50 5.54 -1.48
CA LEU A 58 -2.40 4.78 -2.74
C LEU A 58 -3.71 4.81 -3.52
N ASN A 59 -4.84 4.75 -2.84
CA ASN A 59 -6.15 4.87 -3.47
C ASN A 59 -6.36 6.25 -4.11
N GLU A 60 -5.95 7.33 -3.45
CA GLU A 60 -6.03 8.67 -4.02
C GLU A 60 -5.10 8.84 -5.23
N MET A 61 -3.90 8.25 -5.17
CA MET A 61 -3.00 8.19 -6.33
C MET A 61 -3.63 7.41 -7.49
N GLU A 62 -4.31 6.29 -7.20
CA GLU A 62 -5.03 5.50 -8.21
C GLU A 62 -6.18 6.30 -8.84
N LYS A 63 -7.02 6.95 -8.02
CA LYS A 63 -8.17 7.75 -8.47
C LYS A 63 -7.76 8.92 -9.37
N THR A 64 -6.54 9.43 -9.23
CA THR A 64 -5.99 10.51 -10.05
C THR A 64 -5.19 10.02 -11.27
N GLY A 65 -5.08 8.70 -11.48
CA GLY A 65 -4.39 8.10 -12.61
C GLY A 65 -2.87 8.04 -12.47
N GLY A 66 -2.34 8.12 -11.24
CA GLY A 66 -0.90 8.05 -10.97
C GLY A 66 -0.27 6.66 -11.14
N GLU A 67 -1.08 5.61 -11.22
CA GLU A 67 -0.65 4.21 -11.37
C GLU A 67 0.43 3.75 -10.37
N PRO A 68 0.21 3.90 -9.05
CA PRO A 68 1.20 3.52 -8.06
C PRO A 68 1.61 2.04 -8.19
N ASP A 69 2.91 1.77 -8.08
CA ASP A 69 3.47 0.42 -8.10
C ASP A 69 4.59 0.24 -7.08
N VAL A 70 4.84 -1.00 -6.66
CA VAL A 70 5.90 -1.31 -5.70
C VAL A 70 7.24 -1.31 -6.42
N VAL A 71 8.17 -0.48 -5.99
CA VAL A 71 9.49 -0.35 -6.65
C VAL A 71 10.65 -0.80 -5.77
N GLY A 72 10.42 -1.00 -4.47
CA GLY A 72 11.46 -1.42 -3.55
C GLY A 72 10.97 -1.68 -2.14
N TYR A 73 11.91 -2.14 -1.31
CA TYR A 73 11.70 -2.37 0.12
C TYR A 73 12.90 -1.81 0.89
N ASP A 74 12.63 -0.85 1.77
CA ASP A 74 13.60 -0.31 2.70
C ASP A 74 13.62 -1.16 3.97
N LYS A 75 14.71 -1.90 4.16
CA LYS A 75 14.92 -2.78 5.32
C LYS A 75 15.19 -2.01 6.61
N ILE A 76 15.62 -0.74 6.52
CA ILE A 76 15.94 0.08 7.70
C ILE A 76 14.64 0.53 8.36
N THR A 77 13.67 0.96 7.55
CA THR A 77 12.37 1.43 8.03
C THR A 77 11.30 0.34 8.02
N ASP A 78 11.59 -0.81 7.41
CA ASP A 78 10.65 -1.91 7.21
C ASP A 78 9.40 -1.47 6.41
N GLU A 79 9.65 -0.68 5.35
CA GLU A 79 8.63 -0.08 4.49
C GLU A 79 8.84 -0.41 3.01
N TYR A 80 7.72 -0.62 2.31
CA TYR A 80 7.69 -0.72 0.85
C TYR A 80 7.63 0.67 0.20
N ILE A 81 8.41 0.87 -0.86
CA ILE A 81 8.47 2.12 -1.62
C ILE A 81 7.52 2.02 -2.81
N PHE A 82 6.70 3.04 -3.01
CA PHE A 82 5.76 3.17 -4.11
C PHE A 82 6.09 4.43 -4.93
N LEU A 83 6.03 4.31 -6.25
CA LEU A 83 6.14 5.43 -7.20
C LEU A 83 4.87 5.48 -8.04
#